data_AF-A0A2E8AZ26-F1
#
_entry.id   AF-A0A2E8AZ26-F1
#
_cell.length_a   1.000
_cell.length_b   1.000
_cell.length_c   1.000
_cell.angle_alpha   90.00
_cell.angle_beta   90.00
_cell.angle_gamma   90.00
#
_symmetry.space_group_name_H-M   'P 1'
#
loop_
_entity.id
_entity.type
_entity.pdbx_description
1 polymer ?
#
loop_
_entity_poly.entity_id
_entity_poly.type
_entity_poly.pdbx_seq_one_letter_code
_entity_poly.pdbx_strand_id
1 'polypeptide(L)' 'MPPSGNGMSTLWQHGNSDGDNAVDLADYNLLASNFSPAGYDDAAVPEPSTAVIALLGMLLISVFGRLSVLK' A
#
# COMPACT_ATOMS: atom_id res chain seq x y z
N MET A 1 -15.22 -18.31 23.00
CA MET A 1 -14.86 -16.88 22.98
C MET A 1 -13.51 -16.69 23.67
N PRO A 2 -12.43 -16.37 22.95
CA PRO A 2 -11.31 -15.65 23.54
C PRO A 2 -11.50 -14.12 23.41
N PRO A 3 -10.84 -13.32 24.27
CA PRO A 3 -11.12 -11.89 24.45
C PRO A 3 -10.31 -11.00 23.50
N SER A 4 -10.90 -9.84 23.19
CA SER A 4 -10.35 -8.78 22.33
C SER A 4 -9.09 -8.12 22.91
N GLY A 5 -8.08 -7.93 22.07
CA GLY A 5 -6.88 -7.15 22.38
C GLY A 5 -6.21 -6.67 21.10
N ASN A 6 -6.34 -5.36 20.82
CA ASN A 6 -5.60 -4.54 19.86
C ASN A 6 -6.25 -4.42 18.46
N GLY A 7 -7.29 -3.58 18.37
CA GLY A 7 -8.09 -3.34 17.17
C GLY A 7 -7.43 -2.52 16.06
N MET A 8 -6.27 -2.92 15.53
CA MET A 8 -5.73 -2.33 14.29
C MET A 8 -5.09 -3.33 13.30
N SER A 9 -5.27 -4.65 13.46
CA SER A 9 -4.79 -5.58 12.43
C SER A 9 -5.49 -6.95 12.48
N THR A 10 -6.79 -6.98 12.18
CA THR A 10 -7.57 -8.24 12.13
C THR A 10 -8.16 -8.56 10.75
N LEU A 11 -8.08 -7.64 9.78
CA LEU A 11 -8.72 -7.79 8.47
C LEU A 11 -8.03 -8.81 7.54
N TRP A 12 -6.82 -9.23 7.90
CA TRP A 12 -6.04 -10.23 7.16
C TRP A 12 -5.28 -11.18 8.08
N GLN A 13 -5.03 -10.77 9.34
CA GLN A 13 -4.35 -11.63 10.29
C GLN A 13 -5.27 -12.80 10.65
N HIS A 14 -4.74 -14.02 10.53
CA HIS A 14 -5.40 -15.26 10.91
C HIS A 14 -6.61 -15.70 10.04
N GLY A 15 -6.75 -15.18 8.82
CA GLY A 15 -7.73 -15.70 7.85
C GLY A 15 -9.13 -15.11 7.91
N ASN A 16 -9.33 -14.01 8.65
CA ASN A 16 -10.55 -13.20 8.67
C ASN A 16 -10.50 -12.15 7.55
N SER A 17 -10.69 -12.59 6.31
CA SER A 17 -10.56 -11.76 5.10
C SER A 17 -11.72 -10.80 4.89
N ASP A 18 -12.91 -11.08 5.44
CA ASP A 18 -14.06 -10.19 5.32
C ASP A 18 -14.17 -9.15 6.45
N GLY A 19 -13.42 -9.34 7.53
CA GLY A 19 -13.27 -8.39 8.61
C GLY A 19 -14.32 -8.48 9.72
N ASP A 20 -15.10 -9.56 9.78
CA ASP A 20 -16.19 -9.73 10.75
C ASP A 20 -15.76 -10.29 12.12
N ASN A 21 -14.46 -10.57 12.28
CA ASN A 21 -13.83 -11.11 13.49
C ASN A 21 -14.12 -12.61 13.74
N ALA A 22 -14.67 -13.32 12.76
CA ALA A 22 -14.77 -14.78 12.74
C ALA A 22 -13.80 -15.37 11.69
N VAL A 23 -13.72 -16.70 11.68
CA VAL A 23 -13.08 -17.44 10.58
C VAL A 23 -14.10 -18.45 10.11
N ASP A 24 -14.69 -18.23 8.95
CA ASP A 24 -15.75 -19.09 8.42
C ASP A 24 -15.79 -19.17 6.89
N LEU A 25 -16.92 -19.60 6.33
CA LEU A 25 -17.08 -19.84 4.91
C LEU A 25 -17.11 -18.54 4.09
N ALA A 26 -17.51 -17.41 4.70
CA ALA A 26 -17.52 -16.11 4.03
C ALA A 26 -16.10 -15.68 3.66
N ASP A 27 -15.12 -15.89 4.54
CA ASP A 27 -13.70 -15.64 4.27
C ASP A 27 -13.18 -16.42 3.06
N TYR A 28 -13.48 -17.73 3.01
CA TYR A 28 -13.08 -18.59 1.89
C TYR A 28 -13.68 -18.09 0.57
N ASN A 29 -14.97 -17.75 0.57
CA ASN A 29 -15.64 -17.26 -0.63
C ASN A 29 -15.06 -15.92 -1.09
N LEU A 30 -14.72 -15.02 -0.16
CA LEU A 30 -14.09 -13.75 -0.49
C LEU A 30 -12.71 -13.97 -1.13
N LEU A 31 -11.88 -14.84 -0.56
CA LEU A 31 -10.58 -15.18 -1.12
C LEU A 31 -10.73 -15.84 -2.50
N ALA A 32 -11.61 -16.84 -2.63
CA ALA A 32 -11.83 -17.56 -3.88
C ALA A 32 -12.35 -16.65 -4.99
N SER A 33 -13.23 -15.70 -4.68
CA SER A 33 -13.78 -14.74 -5.65
C SER A 33 -12.74 -13.77 -6.20
N ASN A 34 -11.67 -13.50 -5.43
CA ASN A 34 -10.59 -12.60 -5.83
C ASN A 34 -9.36 -13.35 -6.34
N PHE A 35 -9.33 -14.69 -6.28
CA PHE A 35 -8.18 -15.48 -6.72
C PHE A 35 -8.07 -15.48 -8.24
N SER A 36 -6.90 -15.05 -8.76
CA SER A 36 -6.58 -15.18 -10.18
C SER A 36 -5.60 -16.34 -10.40
N PRO A 37 -6.04 -17.49 -10.97
CA PRO A 37 -5.17 -18.65 -11.19
C PRO A 37 -4.00 -18.38 -12.14
N ALA A 38 -4.17 -17.45 -13.08
CA ALA A 38 -3.14 -17.06 -14.04
C ALA A 38 -2.22 -15.94 -13.51
N GLY A 39 -2.46 -15.46 -12.28
CA GLY A 39 -1.80 -14.29 -11.71
C GLY A 39 -2.58 -12.99 -11.96
N TYR A 40 -2.22 -11.94 -11.25
CA TYR A 40 -2.74 -10.60 -11.49
C TYR A 40 -1.88 -9.93 -12.56
N ASP A 41 -2.52 -9.25 -13.51
CA ASP A 41 -1.80 -8.43 -14.49
C ASP A 41 -0.94 -7.38 -13.75
N ASP A 42 0.19 -7.03 -14.35
CA ASP A 42 1.01 -5.89 -13.94
C ASP A 42 0.31 -4.60 -14.38
N ALA A 43 -0.89 -4.38 -13.84
CA ALA A 43 -1.66 -3.17 -14.06
C ALA A 43 -0.72 -2.01 -13.74
N ALA A 44 -0.40 -1.19 -14.76
CA ALA A 44 0.54 -0.11 -14.63
C ALA A 44 0.14 0.74 -13.42
N VAL A 45 0.83 0.51 -12.30
CA VAL A 45 0.64 1.29 -11.08
C VAL A 45 1.13 2.67 -11.47
N PRO A 46 0.29 3.71 -11.47
CA PRO A 46 0.74 5.07 -11.75
C PRO A 46 1.97 5.29 -10.88
N GLU A 47 3.12 5.49 -11.52
CA GLU A 47 4.37 5.50 -10.75
C GLU A 47 4.19 6.50 -9.61
N PRO A 48 4.56 6.11 -8.37
CA PRO A 48 4.50 7.05 -7.27
C PRO A 48 5.25 8.31 -7.71
N SER A 49 4.74 9.48 -7.31
CA SER A 49 5.25 10.80 -7.71
C SER A 49 6.75 11.04 -7.42
N THR A 50 7.47 10.03 -6.93
CA THR A 50 8.92 9.88 -6.77
C THR A 50 9.72 10.54 -7.89
N ALA A 51 9.43 10.26 -9.17
CA ALA A 51 10.18 10.90 -10.26
C ALA A 51 10.01 12.42 -10.28
N VAL A 52 8.76 12.89 -10.09
CA VAL A 52 8.42 14.32 -10.02
C VAL A 52 9.07 14.98 -8.79
N ILE A 53 9.02 14.33 -7.63
CA ILE A 53 9.63 14.81 -6.38
C ILE A 53 11.16 14.85 -6.49
N ALA A 54 11.78 13.83 -7.10
CA ALA A 54 13.22 13.80 -7.33
C ALA A 54 13.67 14.93 -8.26
N LEU A 55 12.93 15.19 -9.34
CA LEU A 55 13.17 16.30 -10.25
C LEU A 55 13.00 17.66 -9.55
N LEU A 56 11.96 17.82 -8.74
CA LEU A 56 11.75 19.02 -7.92
C LEU A 56 12.89 19.23 -6.92
N GLY A 57 13.34 18.18 -6.23
CA GLY A 57 14.47 18.22 -5.31
C GLY A 57 15.77 18.64 -6.00
N MET A 58 16.07 18.05 -7.17
CA MET A 58 17.23 18.44 -7.98
C MET A 58 17.14 19.90 -8.44
N LEU A 59 15.97 20.36 -8.86
CA LEU A 59 15.75 21.75 -9.26
C LEU A 59 16.00 22.72 -8.10
N LEU A 60 15.46 22.44 -6.92
CA LEU A 60 15.66 23.27 -5.72
C LEU A 60 17.16 23.36 -5.37
N ILE A 61 17.87 22.23 -5.34
CA ILE A 61 19.32 22.20 -5.09
C ILE A 61 20.07 23.05 -6.13
N SER A 62 19.69 22.95 -7.40
CA SER A 62 20.34 23.71 -8.47
C SER A 62 20.12 25.22 -8.36
N VAL A 63 18.91 25.67 -8.05
CA VAL A 63 18.56 27.11 -7.96
C VAL A 63 19.21 27.73 -6.73
N PHE A 64 19.05 27.12 -5.55
CA PHE A 64 19.56 27.66 -4.29
C PHE A 64 21.06 27.50 -4.14
N GLY A 65 21.66 26.44 -4.70
CA GLY A 65 23.11 26.26 -4.74
C GLY A 65 23.82 27.35 -5.56
N ARG A 66 23.25 27.75 -6.70
CA ARG A 66 23.80 28.82 -7.55
C ARG A 66 23.68 30.20 -6.89
N LEU A 67 22.58 30.47 -6.17
CA LEU A 67 22.41 31.70 -5.40
C LEU A 67 23.35 31.84 -4.19
N SER A 68 23.87 30.73 -3.67
CA SER A 68 24.82 30.73 -2.55
C SER A 68 26.25 31.10 -2.99
N VAL A 69 26.60 30.87 -4.25
CA VAL A 69 27.94 31.15 -4.80
C VAL A 69 28.07 32.61 -5.28
N LEU A 70 26.94 33.31 -5.48
CA LEU A 70 26.89 34.71 -5.93
C LEU A 70 26.89 35.76 -4.80
N LYS A 71 27.21 35.38 -3.56
CA LYS A 71 27.35 36.32 -2.44
C LYS A 71 28.82 36.62 -2.14
#